data_AF-A0A1F9XJA4-F1
#
_entry.id   AF-A0A1F9XJA4-F1
#
_cell.length_a   1.000
_cell.length_b   1.000
_cell.length_c   1.000
_cell.angle_alpha   90.00
_cell.angle_beta   90.00
_cell.angle_gamma   90.00
#
_symmetry.space_group_name_H-M   'P 1'
#
loop_
_entity.id
_entity.type
_entity.pdbx_description
1 polymer ?
#
loop_
_entity_poly.entity_id
_entity_poly.type
_entity_poly.pdbx_seq_one_letter_code
_entity_poly.pdbx_strand_id
1 'polypeptide(L)'
;MNWKGEERRKKLLIERKIQLQYLTLIFAAFAVILILIEFHLYSFLKSILPRVQFAADHSYILGLGITVMIEMLLIIFVIGYITVVHSHRIVGPLSRLTRELDEMSLTGKYHHLKLRKKDLMAGLIERINLLVDKASK
;
A
#
# COMPACT_ATOMS: atom_id res chain seq x y z
N MET A 1 -28.90 -14.88 -23.47
CA MET A 1 -28.81 -15.14 -22.01
C MET A 1 -28.54 -13.82 -21.32
N ASN A 2 -29.54 -13.28 -20.62
CA ASN A 2 -29.53 -11.94 -20.00
C ASN A 2 -28.53 -11.89 -18.83
N TRP A 3 -27.44 -11.13 -18.97
CA TRP A 3 -26.49 -10.91 -17.88
C TRP A 3 -26.89 -9.65 -17.09
N LYS A 4 -27.66 -9.83 -16.01
CA LYS A 4 -27.94 -8.79 -15.01
C LYS A 4 -26.66 -8.48 -14.23
N GLY A 5 -26.25 -7.22 -14.25
CA GLY A 5 -25.07 -6.73 -13.54
C GLY A 5 -25.31 -6.55 -12.05
N GLU A 6 -25.07 -7.57 -11.23
CA GLU A 6 -25.12 -7.42 -9.75
C GLU A 6 -24.03 -8.17 -8.97
N GLU A 7 -22.92 -8.58 -9.59
CA GLU A 7 -21.74 -9.04 -8.83
C GLU A 7 -20.51 -8.16 -9.09
N ARG A 8 -20.59 -6.88 -8.70
CA ARG A 8 -19.37 -6.08 -8.47
C ARG A 8 -18.72 -6.59 -7.19
N ARG A 9 -18.01 -7.72 -7.28
CA ARG A 9 -17.21 -8.25 -6.16
C ARG A 9 -16.18 -7.19 -5.74
N LYS A 10 -16.43 -6.56 -4.60
CA LYS A 10 -15.46 -5.75 -3.85
C LYS A 10 -14.38 -6.67 -3.26
N LYS A 11 -13.59 -7.35 -4.09
CA LYS A 11 -12.41 -8.06 -3.59
C LYS A 11 -11.28 -7.05 -3.44
N LEU A 12 -11.07 -6.58 -2.20
CA LEU A 12 -9.91 -5.78 -1.80
C LEU A 12 -8.58 -6.55 -1.92
N LEU A 13 -8.59 -7.82 -2.30
CA LEU A 13 -7.39 -8.60 -2.54
C LEU A 13 -7.58 -9.35 -3.84
N ILE A 14 -7.01 -8.82 -4.93
CA ILE A 14 -7.14 -9.40 -6.29
C ILE A 14 -5.93 -10.31 -6.57
N GLU A 15 -4.74 -9.90 -6.12
CA GLU A 15 -3.46 -10.60 -6.28
C GLU A 15 -2.76 -10.63 -4.92
N ARG A 16 -3.26 -11.49 -4.03
CA ARG A 16 -2.90 -11.50 -2.62
C ARG A 16 -1.38 -11.60 -2.40
N LYS A 17 -0.64 -12.29 -3.28
CA LYS A 17 0.81 -12.51 -3.14
C LYS A 17 1.63 -11.23 -3.35
N ILE A 18 1.42 -10.51 -4.45
CA ILE A 18 2.14 -9.26 -4.73
C ILE A 18 1.68 -8.17 -3.77
N GLN A 19 0.37 -8.07 -3.49
CA GLN A 19 -0.14 -7.11 -2.52
C GLN A 19 0.41 -7.36 -1.12
N LEU A 20 0.49 -8.62 -0.66
CA LEU A 20 1.10 -8.96 0.63
C LEU A 20 2.60 -8.68 0.66
N GLN A 21 3.34 -8.85 -0.43
CA GLN A 21 4.78 -8.55 -0.44
C GLN A 21 5.03 -7.05 -0.22
N TYR A 22 4.32 -6.17 -0.95
CA TYR A 22 4.44 -4.72 -0.76
C TYR A 22 3.87 -4.28 0.58
N LEU A 23 2.73 -4.84 1.00
CA LEU A 23 2.12 -4.55 2.29
C LEU A 23 3.07 -4.94 3.44
N THR A 24 3.65 -6.14 3.39
CA THR A 24 4.60 -6.64 4.38
C THR A 24 5.86 -5.78 4.42
N LEU A 25 6.39 -5.36 3.26
CA LEU A 25 7.58 -4.49 3.21
C LEU A 25 7.30 -3.14 3.89
N ILE A 26 6.17 -2.52 3.56
CA ILE A 26 5.78 -1.23 4.14
C ILE A 26 5.51 -1.39 5.63
N PHE A 27 4.74 -2.40 6.04
CA PHE A 27 4.49 -2.68 7.46
C PHE A 27 5.78 -2.97 8.23
N ALA A 28 6.73 -3.72 7.66
CA ALA A 28 8.01 -4.01 8.30
C ALA A 28 8.84 -2.74 8.48
N ALA A 29 8.92 -1.88 7.44
CA ALA A 29 9.61 -0.60 7.53
C ALA A 29 9.01 0.30 8.61
N PHE A 30 7.67 0.37 8.68
CA PHE A 30 6.98 1.13 9.71
C PHE A 30 7.17 0.53 11.11
N ALA A 31 7.10 -0.79 11.25
CA ALA A 31 7.35 -1.46 12.53
C ALA A 31 8.75 -1.13 13.08
N VAL A 32 9.77 -1.12 12.20
CA VAL A 32 11.13 -0.71 12.58
C VAL A 32 11.16 0.74 13.07
N ILE A 33 10.53 1.68 12.33
CA ILE A 33 10.47 3.09 12.74
C ILE A 33 9.78 3.24 14.10
N LEU A 34 8.69 2.52 14.33
CA LEU A 34 7.93 2.59 15.58
C LEU A 34 8.72 2.05 16.77
N ILE A 35 9.38 0.91 16.59
CA ILE A 35 10.27 0.34 17.61
C ILE A 35 11.38 1.35 17.95
N LEU A 36 11.94 2.05 16.96
CA LEU A 36 12.96 3.08 17.19
C LEU A 36 12.39 4.29 17.95
N ILE A 37 11.17 4.72 17.63
CA ILE A 37 10.48 5.82 18.33
C ILE A 37 10.19 5.43 19.78
N GLU A 38 9.62 4.24 20.03
CA GLU A 38 9.36 3.75 21.38
C GLU A 38 10.65 3.60 22.18
N PHE A 39 11.70 3.06 21.57
CA PHE A 39 13.01 2.94 22.20
C PHE A 39 13.58 4.31 22.59
N HIS A 40 13.46 5.31 21.71
CA HIS A 40 13.87 6.68 22.01
C HIS A 40 13.03 7.30 23.13
N LEU A 41 11.70 7.12 23.09
CA LEU A 41 10.79 7.64 24.10
C LEU A 41 11.08 7.01 25.47
N TYR A 42 11.23 5.69 25.53
CA TYR A 42 11.60 4.98 26.75
C TYR A 42 12.96 5.45 27.29
N SER A 43 13.97 5.57 26.41
CA SER A 43 15.29 6.06 26.78
C SER A 43 15.25 7.50 27.29
N PHE A 44 14.45 8.36 26.67
CA PHE A 44 14.22 9.75 27.09
C PHE A 44 13.57 9.81 28.48
N LEU A 45 12.49 9.05 28.68
CA LEU A 45 11.78 8.95 29.96
C LEU A 45 12.68 8.40 31.08
N LYS A 46 13.59 7.47 30.78
CA LYS A 46 14.50 6.89 31.78
C LYS A 46 15.72 7.77 32.09
N SER A 47 16.30 8.41 31.08
CA SER A 47 17.61 9.08 31.22
C SER A 47 17.51 10.58 31.49
N ILE A 48 16.55 11.25 30.85
CA ILE A 48 16.42 12.71 30.92
C ILE A 48 15.39 13.07 31.97
N LEU A 49 14.21 12.44 31.96
CA LEU A 49 13.10 12.83 32.83
C LEU A 49 13.44 12.87 34.33
N PRO A 50 14.18 11.92 34.93
CA PRO A 50 14.52 12.00 36.35
C PRO A 50 15.48 13.14 36.69
N ARG A 51 16.17 13.69 35.69
CA ARG A 51 17.12 14.80 35.82
C ARG A 51 16.46 16.15 35.58
N VAL A 52 15.30 16.17 34.92
CA VAL A 52 14.53 17.40 34.75
C VAL A 52 13.61 17.54 35.95
N GLN A 53 13.82 18.58 36.76
CA GLN A 53 13.00 18.94 37.91
C GLN A 53 11.63 19.48 37.47
N PHE A 54 10.86 18.72 36.69
CA PHE A 54 9.50 19.11 36.41
C PHE A 54 8.67 18.92 37.68
N ALA A 55 8.03 20.00 38.12
CA ALA A 55 6.89 19.98 39.05
C ALA A 55 5.65 19.31 38.40
N ALA A 56 5.86 18.37 37.47
CA ALA A 56 4.83 17.69 36.73
C ALA A 56 4.49 16.39 37.46
N ASP A 57 3.19 16.25 37.71
CA ASP A 57 2.60 15.11 38.37
C ASP A 57 2.90 13.82 37.58
N HIS A 58 3.28 12.74 38.26
CA HIS A 58 3.69 11.48 37.62
C HIS A 58 2.59 10.92 36.70
N SER A 59 1.34 11.24 37.03
CA SER A 59 0.13 10.97 36.24
C SER A 59 0.13 11.65 34.87
N TYR A 60 0.65 12.88 34.76
CA TYR A 60 0.71 13.64 33.51
C TYR A 60 1.70 13.00 32.52
N ILE A 61 2.85 12.56 33.02
CA ILE A 61 3.88 11.87 32.22
C ILE A 61 3.34 10.54 31.68
N LEU A 62 2.67 9.75 32.53
CA LEU A 62 2.02 8.50 32.12
C LEU A 62 0.94 8.76 31.07
N GLY A 63 0.14 9.82 31.24
CA GLY A 63 -0.87 10.24 30.27
C GLY A 63 -0.28 10.60 28.90
N LEU A 64 0.86 11.31 28.89
CA LEU A 64 1.60 11.60 27.65
C LEU A 64 2.08 10.32 26.96
N GLY A 65 2.64 9.37 27.71
CA GLY A 65 3.08 8.08 27.16
C GLY A 65 1.94 7.29 26.51
N ILE A 66 0.79 7.20 27.18
CA ILE A 66 -0.41 6.53 26.65
C ILE A 66 -0.93 7.25 25.39
N THR A 67 -0.93 8.58 25.39
CA THR A 67 -1.38 9.39 24.24
C THR A 67 -0.51 9.13 23.01
N VAL A 68 0.82 9.17 23.17
CA VAL A 68 1.76 8.86 22.09
C VAL A 68 1.57 7.44 21.56
N MET A 69 1.35 6.46 22.44
CA MET A 69 1.10 5.08 22.03
C MET A 69 -0.18 4.95 21.19
N ILE A 70 -1.26 5.63 21.57
CA ILE A 70 -2.52 5.65 20.81
C ILE A 70 -2.34 6.34 19.45
N GLU A 71 -1.64 7.47 19.42
CA GLU A 71 -1.35 8.19 18.17
C GLU A 71 -0.53 7.32 17.20
N MET A 72 0.46 6.58 17.72
CA MET A 72 1.27 5.64 16.94
C MET A 72 0.42 4.53 16.32
N LEU A 73 -0.49 3.92 17.10
CA LEU A 73 -1.43 2.91 16.59
C LEU A 73 -2.36 3.48 15.50
N LEU A 74 -2.85 4.70 15.69
CA LEU A 74 -3.69 5.38 14.70
C LEU A 74 -2.93 5.62 13.39
N ILE A 75 -1.67 6.08 13.48
CA ILE A 75 -0.79 6.29 12.32
C ILE A 75 -0.59 4.98 11.55
N ILE A 76 -0.29 3.87 12.24
CA ILE A 76 -0.16 2.54 11.60
C ILE A 76 -1.42 2.19 10.81
N PHE A 77 -2.59 2.38 11.44
CA PHE A 77 -3.86 2.02 10.82
C PHE A 77 -4.14 2.88 9.58
N VAL A 78 -3.95 4.19 9.68
CA VAL A 78 -4.16 5.13 8.56
C VAL A 78 -3.22 4.81 7.41
N ILE A 79 -1.94 4.57 7.69
CA ILE A 79 -0.95 4.27 6.66
C ILE A 79 -1.25 2.91 6.02
N GLY A 80 -1.52 1.88 6.82
CA GLY A 80 -1.90 0.56 6.30
C GLY A 80 -3.12 0.65 5.39
N TYR A 81 -4.13 1.43 5.76
CA TYR A 81 -5.31 1.69 4.94
C TYR A 81 -4.95 2.38 3.62
N ILE A 82 -4.18 3.48 3.66
CA ILE A 82 -3.75 4.22 2.46
C ILE A 82 -2.94 3.31 1.54
N THR A 83 -2.00 2.53 2.08
CA THR A 83 -1.17 1.59 1.33
C THR A 83 -2.01 0.54 0.61
N VAL A 84 -2.97 -0.10 1.28
CA VAL A 84 -3.87 -1.08 0.64
C VAL A 84 -4.66 -0.43 -0.49
N VAL A 85 -5.27 0.74 -0.23
CA VAL A 85 -6.09 1.44 -1.22
C VAL A 85 -5.27 1.89 -2.43
N HIS A 86 -4.04 2.36 -2.24
CA HIS A 86 -3.17 2.79 -3.33
C HIS A 86 -2.54 1.61 -4.09
N SER A 87 -2.19 0.52 -3.41
CA SER A 87 -1.66 -0.70 -4.03
C SER A 87 -2.57 -1.25 -5.14
N HIS A 88 -3.89 -1.14 -4.95
CA HIS A 88 -4.87 -1.54 -5.97
C HIS A 88 -4.72 -0.84 -7.32
N ARG A 89 -4.24 0.40 -7.33
CA ARG A 89 -4.05 1.19 -8.56
C ARG A 89 -2.86 0.73 -9.39
N ILE A 90 -2.05 -0.18 -8.85
CA ILE A 90 -0.87 -0.76 -9.52
C ILE A 90 -1.11 -2.24 -9.77
N VAL A 91 -1.45 -3.01 -8.73
CA VAL A 91 -1.52 -4.46 -8.84
C VAL A 91 -2.71 -4.93 -9.69
N GLY A 92 -3.85 -4.24 -9.57
CA GLY A 92 -5.04 -4.53 -10.39
C GLY A 92 -4.78 -4.42 -11.90
N PRO A 93 -4.29 -3.28 -12.41
CA PRO A 93 -3.98 -3.15 -13.83
C PRO A 93 -2.84 -4.07 -14.27
N LEU A 94 -1.85 -4.35 -13.42
CA LEU A 94 -0.74 -5.25 -13.78
C LEU A 94 -1.20 -6.68 -14.07
N SER A 95 -2.03 -7.28 -13.19
CA SER A 95 -2.57 -8.62 -13.40
C SER A 95 -3.42 -8.71 -14.67
N ARG A 96 -4.26 -7.70 -14.90
CA ARG A 96 -5.06 -7.60 -16.13
C ARG A 96 -4.18 -7.51 -17.37
N LEU A 97 -3.12 -6.69 -17.32
CA LEU A 97 -2.19 -6.49 -18.42
C LEU A 97 -1.46 -7.78 -18.77
N THR A 98 -0.93 -8.51 -17.78
CA THR A 98 -0.26 -9.79 -18.02
C THR A 98 -1.17 -10.77 -18.72
N ARG A 99 -2.43 -10.91 -18.26
CA ARG A 99 -3.40 -11.80 -18.89
C ARG A 99 -3.72 -11.41 -20.33
N GLU A 100 -3.95 -10.11 -20.60
CA GLU A 100 -4.22 -9.64 -21.97
C GLU A 100 -3.01 -9.88 -22.90
N LEU A 101 -1.78 -9.72 -22.40
CA LEU A 101 -0.57 -10.00 -23.16
C LEU A 101 -0.38 -11.50 -23.43
N ASP A 102 -0.65 -12.36 -22.45
CA ASP A 102 -0.59 -13.82 -22.62
C ASP A 102 -1.62 -14.29 -23.66
N GLU A 103 -2.84 -13.74 -23.62
CA GLU A 103 -3.88 -14.01 -24.62
C GLU A 103 -3.46 -13.57 -26.03
N MET A 104 -2.84 -12.39 -26.18
CA MET A 104 -2.29 -11.93 -27.46
C MET A 104 -1.18 -12.84 -27.96
N SER A 105 -0.27 -13.27 -27.07
CA SER A 105 0.84 -14.15 -27.43
C SER A 105 0.35 -15.52 -27.90
N LEU A 106 -0.71 -16.06 -27.28
CA LEU A 106 -1.28 -17.36 -27.65
C LEU A 106 -2.13 -17.30 -28.92
N THR A 107 -2.92 -16.24 -29.09
CA THR A 107 -3.87 -16.14 -30.20
C THR A 107 -3.32 -15.44 -31.44
N GLY A 108 -2.20 -14.72 -31.30
CA GLY A 108 -1.64 -13.83 -32.33
C GLY A 108 -2.51 -12.60 -32.62
N LYS A 109 -3.60 -12.39 -31.86
CA LYS A 109 -4.53 -11.27 -32.08
C LYS A 109 -4.12 -10.07 -31.25
N TYR A 110 -3.18 -9.31 -31.79
CA TYR A 110 -2.68 -8.08 -31.19
C TYR A 110 -3.74 -6.97 -31.19
N HIS A 111 -3.95 -6.32 -30.05
CA HIS A 111 -4.83 -5.16 -29.92
C HIS A 111 -4.28 -4.16 -28.90
N HIS A 112 -4.74 -2.91 -28.97
CA HIS A 112 -4.32 -1.87 -28.02
C HIS A 112 -4.85 -2.15 -26.61
N LEU A 113 -3.98 -1.94 -25.63
CA LEU A 113 -4.27 -2.05 -24.22
C LEU A 113 -4.76 -0.69 -23.68
N LYS A 114 -5.76 -0.72 -22.79
CA LYS A 114 -6.38 0.49 -22.21
C LYS A 114 -6.40 0.43 -20.70
N LEU A 115 -5.94 1.52 -20.08
CA LEU A 115 -5.99 1.73 -18.63
C LEU A 115 -7.26 2.45 -18.19
N ARG A 116 -7.61 2.28 -16.92
CA ARG A 116 -8.63 3.10 -16.26
C ARG A 116 -8.00 4.41 -15.79
N LYS A 117 -8.81 5.46 -15.67
CA LYS A 117 -8.37 6.81 -15.26
C LYS A 117 -7.53 6.88 -13.97
N LYS A 118 -7.66 5.91 -13.07
CA LYS A 118 -6.97 5.90 -11.76
C LYS A 118 -5.74 4.99 -11.71
N ASP A 119 -5.41 4.33 -12.81
CA ASP A 119 -4.29 3.40 -12.88
C ASP A 119 -2.98 4.15 -13.14
N LEU A 120 -1.90 3.74 -12.47
CA LEU A 120 -0.61 4.47 -12.48
C LEU A 120 0.37 4.04 -13.59
N MET A 121 -0.10 3.30 -14.60
CA MET A 121 0.79 2.65 -15.59
C MET A 121 0.70 3.23 -17.01
N ALA A 122 0.21 4.46 -17.17
CA ALA A 122 -0.06 5.09 -18.47
C ALA A 122 1.12 5.02 -19.44
N GLY A 123 2.30 5.46 -18.98
CA GLY A 123 3.50 5.46 -19.83
C GLY A 123 4.00 4.07 -20.21
N LEU A 124 3.74 3.03 -19.40
CA LEU A 124 4.09 1.65 -19.76
C LEU A 124 3.17 1.12 -20.85
N ILE A 125 1.86 1.35 -20.71
CA ILE A 125 0.85 0.89 -21.67
C ILE A 125 1.03 1.56 -23.03
N GLU A 126 1.37 2.85 -23.05
CA GLU A 126 1.68 3.56 -24.28
C GLU A 126 2.87 2.93 -25.01
N ARG A 127 3.95 2.60 -24.30
CA ARG A 127 5.11 1.91 -24.88
C ARG A 127 4.79 0.50 -25.36
N ILE A 128 3.96 -0.23 -24.62
CA ILE A 128 3.51 -1.56 -25.05
C ILE A 128 2.67 -1.46 -26.31
N ASN A 129 1.75 -0.51 -26.41
CA ASN A 129 0.94 -0.31 -27.61
C ASN A 129 1.81 0.01 -28.85
N LEU A 130 2.90 0.77 -28.68
CA LEU A 130 3.86 0.97 -29.77
C LEU A 130 4.56 -0.33 -30.23
N LEU A 131 4.78 -1.29 -29.31
CA LEU A 131 5.33 -2.59 -29.67
C LEU A 131 4.28 -3.48 -30.35
N VAL A 132 3.04 -3.44 -29.86
CA VAL A 132 1.89 -4.12 -30.47
C VAL A 132 1.71 -3.66 -31.92
N ASP A 133 1.81 -2.34 -32.19
CA ASP A 133 1.73 -1.79 -33.55
C ASP A 133 2.83 -2.31 -34.50
N LYS A 134 3.99 -2.65 -33.96
CA LYS A 134 5.08 -3.26 -34.73
C LYS A 134 4.88 -4.75 -34.94
N ALA A 135 4.30 -5.45 -33.96
CA ALA A 135 4.04 -6.89 -34.01
C ALA A 135 2.81 -7.25 -34.85
N SER A 136 1.88 -6.31 -35.04
CA SER A 136 0.70 -6.48 -35.88
C SER A 136 0.93 -6.18 -37.37
N LYS A 137 2.15 -5.79 -37.76
CA LYS A 137 2.59 -5.61 -39.16
C LYS A 137 3.22 -6.89 -39.68
#